data_AF-A0A3N7HF11-F1
#
_entry.id   AF-A0A3N7HF11-F1
#
_cell.length_a   1.000
_cell.length_b   1.000
_cell.length_c   1.000
_cell.angle_alpha   90.00
_cell.angle_beta   90.00
_cell.angle_gamma   90.00
#
_symmetry.space_group_name_H-M   'P 1'
#
loop_
_entity.id
_entity.type
_entity.pdbx_description
1 polymer ?
#
loop_
_entity_poly.entity_id
_entity_poly.type
_entity_poly.pdbx_seq_one_letter_code
_entity_poly.pdbx_strand_id
1 'polypeptide(L)'
;MTGFPEPCRINGVDYPSHRAAARALGVTPQAISMAISRGKEDRVARGIGRLGNANGPMIPVEALGRKWRSKLAMSKALGVPYRSLCRWLDAGDTDRLISALMRAEVRG
;
A
#
# COMPACT_ATOMS: atom_id res chain seq x y z
N MET A 1 -2.95 -31.45 5.49
CA MET A 1 -1.64 -31.78 4.90
C MET A 1 -0.73 -30.58 5.18
N THR A 2 0.34 -30.61 5.97
CA THR A 2 1.09 -31.68 6.65
C THR A 2 1.78 -30.99 7.84
N GLY A 3 1.63 -31.58 9.02
CA GLY A 3 2.06 -31.02 10.30
C GLY A 3 3.48 -31.42 10.67
N PHE A 4 4.49 -30.90 9.97
CA PHE A 4 5.82 -30.75 10.52
C PHE A 4 6.28 -29.32 10.29
N PRO A 5 6.72 -28.59 11.32
CA PRO A 5 7.29 -27.27 11.11
C PRO A 5 8.56 -27.43 10.27
N GLU A 6 8.51 -26.94 9.03
CA GLU A 6 9.71 -26.90 8.19
C GLU A 6 10.71 -25.93 8.81
N PRO A 7 11.92 -26.40 9.17
CA PRO A 7 12.96 -25.52 9.65
C PRO A 7 13.36 -24.57 8.52
N CYS A 8 13.60 -23.31 8.85
CA CYS A 8 13.94 -22.28 7.88
C CYS A 8 15.11 -21.43 8.36
N ARG A 9 16.04 -21.14 7.46
CA ARG A 9 17.14 -20.22 7.71
C ARG A 9 16.80 -18.84 7.17
N ILE A 10 16.88 -17.82 8.02
CA ILE A 10 16.56 -16.43 7.64
C ILE A 10 17.64 -15.50 8.19
N ASN A 11 18.25 -14.69 7.33
CA ASN A 11 19.38 -13.81 7.68
C ASN A 11 20.52 -14.55 8.43
N GLY A 12 20.80 -15.79 8.04
CA GLY A 12 21.81 -16.63 8.70
C GLY A 12 21.38 -17.29 10.01
N VAL A 13 20.21 -16.94 10.57
CA VAL A 13 19.64 -17.53 11.79
C VAL A 13 18.76 -18.71 11.43
N ASP A 14 18.98 -19.85 12.08
CA ASP A 14 18.14 -21.04 11.91
C ASP A 14 16.93 -20.99 12.84
N TYR A 15 15.74 -21.21 12.29
CA TYR A 15 14.50 -21.24 13.05
C TYR A 15 13.83 -22.61 12.91
N PRO A 16 13.26 -23.14 13.99
CA PRO A 16 12.60 -24.44 13.96
C PRO A 16 11.29 -24.42 13.16
N SER A 17 10.75 -23.25 12.82
CA SER A 17 9.55 -23.12 12.00
C SER A 17 9.41 -21.72 11.39
N HIS A 18 8.69 -21.63 10.27
CA HIS A 18 8.23 -20.35 9.70
C HIS A 18 7.46 -19.47 10.72
N ARG A 19 6.70 -20.06 11.64
CA ARG A 19 5.95 -19.32 12.67
C ARG A 19 6.87 -18.75 13.75
N ALA A 20 7.88 -19.51 14.17
CA ALA A 20 8.87 -19.06 15.14
C ALA A 20 9.68 -17.89 14.55
N ALA A 21 10.12 -18.04 13.31
CA ALA A 21 10.78 -16.98 12.56
C ALA A 21 9.90 -15.73 12.42
N ALA A 22 8.61 -15.90 12.10
CA ALA A 22 7.66 -14.79 12.00
C ALA A 22 7.53 -14.00 13.31
N ARG A 23 7.42 -14.70 14.45
CA ARG A 23 7.34 -14.07 15.78
C ARG A 23 8.63 -13.36 16.17
N ALA A 24 9.79 -13.97 15.89
CA ALA A 24 11.09 -13.37 16.19
C ALA A 24 11.37 -12.12 15.34
N LEU A 25 10.92 -12.14 14.09
CA LEU A 25 11.20 -11.09 13.10
C LEU A 25 10.07 -10.04 12.97
N GLY A 26 8.95 -10.23 13.67
CA GLY A 26 7.79 -9.33 13.60
C GLY A 26 7.08 -9.31 12.24
N VAL A 27 7.21 -10.36 11.45
CA VAL A 27 6.60 -10.48 10.10
C VAL A 27 5.50 -11.54 10.09
N THR A 28 4.72 -11.61 9.02
CA THR A 28 3.71 -12.67 8.87
C THR A 28 4.34 -13.98 8.39
N PRO A 29 3.82 -15.16 8.81
CA PRO A 29 4.32 -16.46 8.33
C PRO A 29 4.23 -16.61 6.80
N GLN A 30 3.23 -15.98 6.20
CA GLN A 30 3.02 -15.98 4.75
C GLN A 30 4.09 -15.17 4.01
N ALA A 31 4.59 -14.08 4.62
CA ALA A 31 5.71 -13.31 4.07
C ALA A 31 7.00 -14.14 4.07
N ILE A 32 7.22 -14.98 5.09
CA ILE A 32 8.36 -15.88 5.16
C ILE A 32 8.27 -16.97 4.09
N SER A 33 7.14 -17.67 4.01
CA SER A 33 6.92 -18.69 2.98
C SER A 33 7.11 -18.12 1.57
N MET A 34 6.58 -16.92 1.31
CA MET A 34 6.77 -16.23 0.04
C MET A 34 8.22 -15.77 -0.20
N ALA A 35 8.96 -15.40 0.85
CA ALA A 35 10.36 -15.03 0.73
C ALA A 35 11.24 -16.24 0.39
N ILE A 36 11.01 -17.38 1.04
CA ILE A 36 11.71 -18.65 0.76
C ILE A 36 11.40 -19.12 -0.66
N SER A 37 10.12 -19.14 -1.05
CA SER A 37 9.71 -19.50 -2.42
C SER A 37 10.34 -18.59 -3.49
N ARG A 38 10.71 -17.35 -3.15
CA ARG A 38 11.34 -16.39 -4.06
C ARG A 38 12.86 -16.31 -3.93
N GLY A 39 13.49 -17.12 -3.07
CA GLY A 39 14.93 -17.06 -2.77
C GLY A 39 15.37 -15.70 -2.21
N LYS A 40 14.50 -15.05 -1.43
CA LYS A 40 14.70 -13.72 -0.83
C LYS A 40 14.65 -13.78 0.69
N GLU A 41 15.03 -14.90 1.29
CA GLU A 41 15.08 -15.07 2.74
C GLU A 41 15.94 -13.99 3.43
N ASP A 42 17.05 -13.57 2.81
CA ASP A 42 17.92 -12.50 3.33
C ASP A 42 17.26 -11.12 3.39
N ARG A 43 16.10 -10.93 2.76
CA ARG A 43 15.38 -9.64 2.77
C ARG A 43 14.28 -9.59 3.83
N VAL A 44 13.96 -10.72 4.46
CA VAL A 44 12.96 -10.78 5.52
C VAL A 44 13.43 -9.93 6.70
N ALA A 45 12.51 -9.21 7.34
CA ALA A 45 12.75 -8.39 8.54
C ALA A 45 13.68 -7.17 8.40
N ARG A 46 14.25 -6.89 7.22
CA ARG A 46 15.07 -5.68 6.98
C ARG A 46 14.24 -4.38 6.90
N GLY A 47 13.00 -4.37 7.34
CA GLY A 47 12.12 -3.19 7.26
C GLY A 47 11.71 -2.76 5.84
N ILE A 48 12.09 -3.50 4.80
CA ILE A 48 11.77 -3.21 3.40
C ILE A 48 10.33 -3.64 3.01
N GLY A 49 9.61 -4.27 3.94
CA GLY A 49 8.29 -4.84 3.72
C GLY A 49 7.18 -3.79 3.88
N ARG A 50 6.71 -3.25 2.75
CA ARG A 50 5.55 -2.35 2.61
C ARG A 50 5.66 -1.02 3.37
N LEU A 51 6.59 -0.17 2.96
CA LEU A 51 6.10 1.18 2.68
C LEU A 51 5.29 1.06 1.39
N GLY A 52 3.96 1.15 1.51
CA GLY A 52 3.17 1.61 0.36
C GLY A 52 3.93 2.82 -0.18
N ASN A 53 4.30 2.75 -1.46
CA ASN A 53 5.15 3.69 -2.17
C ASN A 53 4.81 5.13 -1.77
N ALA A 54 5.53 5.66 -0.76
CA ALA A 54 5.43 7.05 -0.32
C ALA A 54 5.84 8.01 -1.45
N ASN A 55 6.59 7.47 -2.42
CA ASN A 55 7.03 8.08 -3.66
C ASN A 55 6.22 7.61 -4.88
N GLY A 56 5.01 7.06 -4.71
CA GLY A 56 4.12 6.80 -5.84
C GLY A 56 3.98 8.10 -6.64
N PRO A 57 4.03 8.05 -7.98
CA PRO A 57 4.29 9.22 -8.81
C PRO A 57 3.39 10.37 -8.39
N MET A 58 4.04 11.45 -7.94
CA MET A 58 3.43 12.70 -7.52
C MET A 58 2.92 13.40 -8.78
N ILE A 59 1.86 12.86 -9.37
CA ILE A 59 1.23 13.44 -10.56
C ILE A 59 0.46 14.65 -10.05
N PRO A 60 0.90 15.88 -10.36
CA PRO A 60 0.11 17.05 -10.06
C PRO A 60 -1.18 16.93 -10.87
N VAL A 61 -2.31 16.87 -10.17
CA VAL A 61 -3.62 16.90 -10.83
C VAL A 61 -4.09 18.33 -10.77
N GLU A 62 -4.22 18.94 -11.93
CA GLU A 62 -4.89 20.21 -12.12
C GLU A 62 -6.34 19.89 -12.50
N ALA A 63 -7.28 20.21 -11.62
CA ALA A 63 -8.69 20.13 -11.95
C ALA A 63 -9.39 21.40 -11.48
N LEU A 64 -10.27 21.95 -12.30
CA LEU A 64 -11.13 23.09 -11.95
C LEU A 64 -10.34 24.32 -11.44
N GLY A 65 -9.17 24.60 -12.02
CA GLY A 65 -8.33 25.74 -11.66
C GLY A 65 -7.55 25.58 -10.33
N ARG A 66 -7.70 24.45 -9.62
CA ARG A 66 -6.89 24.12 -8.44
C ARG A 66 -5.86 23.05 -8.75
N LYS A 67 -4.67 23.23 -8.17
CA LYS A 67 -3.56 22.27 -8.27
C LYS A 67 -3.48 21.47 -6.99
N TRP A 68 -3.53 20.14 -7.09
CA TRP A 68 -3.27 19.26 -5.95
C TRP A 68 -1.95 18.53 -6.14
N ARG A 69 -1.20 18.46 -5.03
CA ARG A 69 0.07 17.73 -4.93
C ARG A 69 -0.02 16.23 -5.25
N SER A 70 -1.21 15.63 -5.14
CA SER A 70 -1.46 14.24 -5.56
C SER A 70 -2.97 13.95 -5.63
N LYS A 71 -3.34 12.88 -6.36
CA LYS A 71 -4.71 12.32 -6.36
C LYS A 71 -5.20 12.00 -4.93
N LEU A 72 -4.32 11.58 -4.02
CA LEU A 72 -4.70 11.31 -2.63
C LEU A 72 -5.00 12.59 -1.86
N ALA A 73 -4.21 13.65 -2.06
CA ALA A 73 -4.49 14.95 -1.46
C ALA A 73 -5.82 15.53 -1.97
N MET A 74 -6.11 15.36 -3.26
CA MET A 74 -7.39 15.71 -3.86
C MET A 74 -8.54 14.89 -3.27
N SER A 75 -8.39 13.56 -3.14
CA SER A 75 -9.37 12.67 -2.50
C SER A 75 -9.67 13.09 -1.06
N LYS A 76 -8.65 13.41 -0.27
CA LYS A 76 -8.82 13.90 1.11
C LYS A 76 -9.50 15.27 1.16
N ALA A 77 -9.08 16.20 0.31
CA ALA A 77 -9.66 17.55 0.27
C ALA A 77 -11.13 17.55 -0.17
N LEU A 78 -11.50 16.65 -1.09
CA LEU A 78 -12.86 16.50 -1.61
C LEU A 78 -13.74 15.58 -0.76
N GLY A 79 -13.16 14.85 0.20
CA GLY A 79 -13.87 13.83 0.99
C GLY A 79 -14.40 12.66 0.16
N VAL A 80 -13.83 12.39 -1.01
CA VAL A 80 -14.26 11.31 -1.91
C VAL A 80 -13.30 10.12 -1.89
N PRO A 81 -13.78 8.87 -2.06
CA PRO A 81 -12.92 7.70 -2.13
C PRO A 81 -11.92 7.79 -3.31
N TYR A 82 -10.65 7.47 -3.04
CA TYR A 82 -9.57 7.51 -4.04
C TYR A 82 -9.89 6.74 -5.34
N ARG A 83 -10.55 5.59 -5.23
CA ARG A 83 -10.90 4.73 -6.37
C ARG A 83 -11.97 5.36 -7.27
N SER A 84 -12.91 6.09 -6.67
CA SER A 84 -13.94 6.85 -7.38
C SER A 84 -13.32 8.05 -8.09
N LEU A 85 -12.39 8.74 -7.42
CA LEU A 85 -11.65 9.86 -8.01
C LEU A 85 -10.84 9.41 -9.25
N CYS A 86 -10.09 8.31 -9.17
CA CYS A 86 -9.39 7.78 -10.35
C CYS A 86 -10.37 7.50 -11.48
N ARG A 87 -11.48 6.80 -11.20
CA ARG A 87 -12.50 6.51 -12.22
C ARG A 87 -13.03 7.78 -12.91
N TRP A 88 -13.26 8.87 -12.17
CA TRP A 88 -13.74 10.13 -12.75
C TRP A 88 -12.66 10.82 -13.59
N LEU A 89 -11.40 10.78 -13.15
CA LEU A 89 -10.28 11.33 -13.91
C LEU A 89 -10.02 10.53 -15.20
N ASP A 90 -10.09 9.20 -15.13
CA ASP A 90 -9.94 8.31 -16.29
C ASP A 90 -11.11 8.46 -17.27
N ALA A 91 -12.32 8.73 -16.77
CA ALA A 91 -13.51 8.98 -17.59
C ALA A 91 -13.65 10.44 -18.08
N GLY A 92 -12.83 11.37 -17.59
CA GLY A 92 -12.97 12.81 -17.89
C GLY A 92 -14.24 13.45 -17.31
N ASP A 93 -14.77 12.90 -16.22
CA ASP A 93 -16.09 13.22 -15.67
C ASP A 93 -16.05 14.46 -14.77
N THR A 94 -15.99 15.64 -15.41
CA THR A 94 -15.78 16.94 -14.77
C THR A 94 -16.93 17.34 -13.84
N ASP A 95 -18.17 16.97 -14.16
CA ASP A 95 -19.37 17.29 -13.38
C ASP A 95 -19.33 16.70 -11.96
N ARG A 96 -18.90 15.44 -11.85
CA ARG A 96 -18.75 14.77 -10.54
C ARG A 96 -17.63 15.37 -9.70
N LEU A 97 -16.55 15.83 -10.34
CA LEU A 97 -15.46 16.54 -9.68
C LEU A 97 -15.95 17.89 -9.12
N ILE A 98 -16.71 18.64 -9.91
CA ILE A 98 -17.32 19.92 -9.49
C ILE A 98 -18.27 19.69 -8.32
N SER A 99 -19.18 18.71 -8.45
CA SER A 99 -20.15 18.37 -7.40
C SER A 99 -19.46 17.95 -6.09
N ALA A 100 -18.37 17.20 -6.16
CA ALA A 100 -17.59 16.81 -4.99
C ALA A 100 -16.88 18.01 -4.35
N LEU A 101 -16.33 18.93 -5.18
CA LEU A 101 -15.68 20.15 -4.70
C LEU A 101 -16.68 21.07 -3.99
N MET A 102 -17.85 21.33 -4.58
CA MET A 102 -18.89 22.14 -3.94
C MET A 102 -19.31 21.56 -2.58
N ARG A 103 -19.48 20.24 -2.49
CA ARG A 103 -19.82 19.57 -1.21
C ARG A 103 -18.73 19.68 -0.15
N ALA A 104 -17.47 19.71 -0.56
CA ALA A 104 -16.34 19.85 0.33
C ALA A 104 -16.22 21.29 0.86
N GLU A 105 -16.45 22.29 0.01
CA GLU A 105 -16.39 23.71 0.41
C GLU A 105 -17.56 24.14 1.29
N VAL A 106 -18.75 23.57 1.11
CA VAL A 106 -19.91 23.84 2.00
C VAL A 106 -19.72 23.26 3.41
N ARG A 107 -18.77 22.33 3.59
CA ARG A 107 -18.49 21.67 4.88
C ARG A 107 -17.25 22.22 5.61
N GLY A 108 -16.53 23.17 5.02
CA GLY A 108 -15.39 23.86 5.63
C GLY A 108 -15.82 25.19 6.25
#